data_AF-A0A356X8I9-F1
#
_entry.id   AF-A0A356X8I9-F1
#
_cell.length_a   1.000
_cell.length_b   1.000
_cell.length_c   1.000
_cell.angle_alpha   90.00
_cell.angle_beta   90.00
_cell.angle_gamma   90.00
#
_symmetry.space_group_name_H-M   'P 1'
#
loop_
_entity.id
_entity.type
_entity.pdbx_description
1 polymer ?
#
loop_
_entity_poly.entity_id
_entity_poly.type
_entity_poly.pdbx_seq_one_letter_code
_entity_poly.pdbx_strand_id
1 'polypeptide(L)'
;MNIYAVIILATIAIDFILDITSNSLNLRSLSKELPEEFEGVYDEDTYSRSQEYTKIRTKFGFLTGGFDLAVVLGFWFLGGFNWLDEIVRAWGFSELVTGLFYIGILIIAKTIINLPFSIYSTFVIEERFGF
;
A
#
# COMPACT_ATOMS: atom_id res chain seq x y z
N MET A 1 22.46 15.84 -2.31
CA MET A 1 21.61 14.70 -2.75
C MET A 1 22.10 14.29 -4.14
N ASN A 2 22.37 13.00 -4.36
CA ASN A 2 22.85 12.51 -5.66
C ASN A 2 21.72 12.59 -6.71
N ILE A 3 22.04 12.74 -8.00
CA ILE A 3 21.06 12.78 -9.10
C ILE A 3 20.14 11.55 -9.09
N TYR A 4 20.69 10.38 -8.75
CA TYR A 4 19.89 9.15 -8.63
C TYR A 4 18.82 9.26 -7.55
N ALA A 5 19.14 9.85 -6.40
CA ALA A 5 18.17 10.03 -5.32
C ALA A 5 17.06 11.01 -5.72
N VAL A 6 17.39 12.08 -6.46
CA VAL A 6 16.41 13.01 -7.01
C VAL A 6 15.45 12.29 -7.96
N ILE A 7 15.98 11.48 -8.88
CA ILE A 7 15.17 10.71 -9.84
C ILE A 7 14.24 9.75 -9.11
N ILE A 8 14.75 8.98 -8.15
CA ILE A 8 13.96 8.02 -7.37
C ILE A 8 12.83 8.74 -6.61
N LEU A 9 13.16 9.83 -5.91
CA LEU A 9 12.15 10.61 -5.16
C LEU A 9 11.09 11.21 -6.09
N ALA A 10 11.50 11.74 -7.24
CA ALA A 10 10.58 12.30 -8.22
C ALA A 10 9.63 11.22 -8.76
N THR A 11 10.16 10.04 -9.13
CA THR A 11 9.35 8.92 -9.61
C THR A 11 8.35 8.46 -8.56
N ILE A 12 8.79 8.27 -7.30
CA ILE A 12 7.90 7.86 -6.21
C ILE A 12 6.82 8.92 -5.95
N ALA A 13 7.19 10.20 -5.97
CA ALA A 13 6.23 11.29 -5.76
C ALA A 13 5.20 11.35 -6.89
N ILE A 14 5.63 11.23 -8.15
CA ILE A 14 4.74 11.22 -9.32
C ILE A 14 3.79 10.03 -9.23
N ASP A 15 4.30 8.83 -8.98
CA ASP A 15 3.50 7.61 -8.84
C ASP A 15 2.43 7.76 -7.76
N PHE A 16 2.82 8.22 -6.56
CA PHE A 16 1.90 8.43 -5.44
C PHE A 16 0.83 9.49 -5.74
N ILE A 17 1.20 10.59 -6.40
CA ILE A 17 0.25 11.64 -6.80
C ILE A 17 -0.72 11.12 -7.85
N LEU A 18 -0.22 10.36 -8.83
CA LEU A 18 -1.05 9.76 -9.87
C LEU A 18 -2.04 8.75 -9.29
N ASP A 19 -1.60 7.90 -8.36
CA ASP A 19 -2.46 6.93 -7.70
C ASP A 19 -3.58 7.63 -6.90
N ILE A 20 -3.23 8.58 -6.04
CA ILE A 20 -4.23 9.35 -5.26
C ILE A 20 -5.21 10.07 -6.18
N THR A 21 -4.71 10.71 -7.23
CA THR A 21 -5.55 11.48 -8.15
C THR A 21 -6.50 10.57 -8.90
N SER A 22 -6.00 9.47 -9.47
CA SER A 22 -6.79 8.52 -10.25
C SER A 22 -7.88 7.87 -9.40
N ASN A 23 -7.52 7.41 -8.21
CA ASN A 23 -8.46 6.82 -7.27
C ASN A 23 -9.46 7.85 -6.73
N SER A 24 -9.05 9.10 -6.50
CA SER A 24 -9.97 10.16 -6.07
C SER A 24 -10.99 10.51 -7.15
N LEU A 25 -10.54 10.60 -8.41
CA LEU A 25 -11.42 10.80 -9.56
C LEU A 25 -12.39 9.63 -9.71
N ASN A 26 -11.90 8.40 -9.59
CA ASN A 26 -12.73 7.20 -9.62
C ASN A 26 -13.80 7.20 -8.52
N LEU A 27 -13.43 7.57 -7.28
CA LEU A 27 -14.39 7.70 -6.17
C LEU A 27 -15.43 8.80 -6.39
N ARG A 28 -15.09 9.86 -7.12
CA ARG A 28 -16.02 10.95 -7.46
C ARG A 28 -16.99 10.55 -8.57
N SER A 29 -16.59 9.64 -9.47
CA SER A 29 -17.45 9.13 -10.53
C SER A 29 -18.36 7.99 -10.08
N LEU A 30 -18.19 7.45 -8.87
CA LEU A 30 -19.09 6.43 -8.33
C LEU A 30 -20.50 7.01 -8.16
N SER A 31 -21.47 6.42 -8.85
CA SER A 31 -22.89 6.69 -8.69
C SER A 31 -23.50 5.66 -7.75
N LYS A 32 -24.44 6.11 -6.91
CA LYS A 32 -25.29 5.18 -6.14
C LYS A 32 -26.47 4.67 -6.96
N GLU A 33 -26.86 5.40 -7.99
CA GLU A 33 -27.98 5.04 -8.86
C GLU A 33 -27.48 4.03 -9.89
N LEU A 34 -28.20 2.91 -9.98
CA LEU A 34 -27.97 1.89 -10.99
C LEU A 34 -28.33 2.49 -12.37
N PRO A 35 -27.43 2.46 -13.37
CA PRO A 35 -27.78 2.93 -14.70
C PRO A 35 -28.87 2.06 -15.32
N GLU A 36 -29.79 2.67 -16.07
CA GLU A 36 -30.93 2.01 -16.71
C GLU A 36 -30.49 0.80 -17.57
N GLU A 37 -29.30 0.85 -18.17
CA GLU A 37 -28.79 -0.26 -18.99
C GLU A 37 -28.49 -1.54 -18.18
N PHE A 38 -28.39 -1.44 -16.85
CA PHE A 38 -28.11 -2.55 -15.94
C PHE A 38 -29.33 -2.98 -15.11
N GLU A 39 -30.49 -2.33 -15.29
CA GLU A 39 -31.74 -2.75 -14.66
C GLU A 39 -32.10 -4.18 -15.09
N GLY A 40 -32.47 -5.01 -14.10
CA GLY A 40 -32.81 -6.42 -14.31
C GLY A 40 -31.61 -7.35 -14.50
N VAL A 41 -30.38 -6.82 -14.62
CA VAL A 41 -29.13 -7.61 -14.59
C VAL A 41 -28.51 -7.59 -13.19
N TYR A 42 -28.51 -6.41 -12.57
CA TYR A 42 -27.99 -6.20 -11.22
C TYR A 42 -29.10 -5.86 -10.24
N ASP A 43 -28.98 -6.40 -9.03
CA ASP A 43 -29.79 -6.01 -7.88
C ASP A 43 -29.29 -4.67 -7.32
N GLU A 44 -30.20 -3.71 -7.11
CA GLU A 44 -29.87 -2.35 -6.68
C GLU A 44 -29.17 -2.33 -5.31
N ASP A 45 -29.61 -3.16 -4.36
CA ASP A 45 -29.01 -3.27 -3.03
C ASP A 45 -27.56 -3.79 -3.13
N THR A 46 -27.36 -4.80 -3.96
CA THR A 46 -26.03 -5.37 -4.23
C THR A 46 -25.11 -4.36 -4.91
N TYR A 47 -25.62 -3.61 -5.88
CA TYR A 47 -24.87 -2.53 -6.53
C TYR A 47 -24.45 -1.46 -5.52
N SER A 48 -25.39 -0.95 -4.73
CA SER A 48 -25.13 0.06 -3.70
C SER A 48 -24.09 -0.41 -2.66
N ARG A 49 -24.17 -1.67 -2.21
CA ARG A 49 -23.16 -2.28 -1.33
C ARG A 49 -21.78 -2.35 -2.00
N SER A 50 -21.70 -2.69 -3.29
CA SER A 50 -20.42 -2.72 -4.01
C SER A 50 -19.78 -1.33 -4.08
N GLN A 51 -20.57 -0.28 -4.30
CA GLN A 51 -20.10 1.10 -4.33
C GLN A 51 -19.58 1.54 -2.95
N GLU A 52 -20.27 1.17 -1.87
CA GLU A 52 -19.83 1.46 -0.51
C GLU A 52 -18.52 0.73 -0.19
N TYR A 53 -18.39 -0.54 -0.60
CA TYR A 53 -17.17 -1.32 -0.46
C TYR A 53 -16.00 -0.64 -1.15
N THR A 54 -16.15 -0.26 -2.42
CA THR A 54 -15.11 0.45 -3.18
C THR A 54 -14.70 1.73 -2.46
N LYS A 55 -15.67 2.50 -1.95
CA LYS A 55 -15.38 3.74 -1.22
C LYS A 55 -14.57 3.52 0.06
N ILE A 56 -14.95 2.53 0.87
CA ILE A 56 -14.25 2.21 2.11
C ILE A 56 -12.85 1.66 1.81
N ARG A 57 -12.75 0.72 0.88
CA ARG A 57 -11.49 0.06 0.51
C ARG A 57 -10.49 1.05 -0.09
N THR A 58 -10.91 1.91 -1.01
CA THR A 58 -10.01 2.92 -1.60
C THR A 58 -9.54 3.94 -0.56
N LYS A 59 -10.42 4.41 0.33
CA LYS A 59 -10.01 5.32 1.43
C LYS A 59 -9.01 4.67 2.37
N PHE A 60 -9.22 3.39 2.70
CA PHE A 60 -8.27 2.63 3.50
C PHE A 60 -6.93 2.49 2.75
N GLY A 61 -6.96 2.24 1.44
CA GLY A 61 -5.78 2.22 0.58
C GLY A 61 -4.96 3.51 0.60
N PHE A 62 -5.60 4.68 0.65
CA PHE A 62 -4.89 5.96 0.79
C PHE A 62 -4.14 6.06 2.13
N LEU A 63 -4.76 5.61 3.21
CA LEU A 63 -4.14 5.62 4.53
C LEU A 63 -2.94 4.69 4.59
N THR A 64 -3.11 3.44 4.13
CA THR A 64 -2.05 2.44 4.15
C THR A 64 -0.92 2.79 3.19
N GLY A 65 -1.24 3.27 1.99
CA GLY A 65 -0.26 3.72 1.01
C GLY A 65 0.56 4.92 1.52
N GLY A 66 -0.10 5.92 2.12
CA GLY A 66 0.59 7.06 2.71
C GLY A 66 1.49 6.67 3.88
N PHE A 67 1.03 5.76 4.74
CA PHE A 67 1.84 5.19 5.83
C PHE A 67 3.05 4.42 5.28
N ASP A 68 2.84 3.56 4.28
CA ASP A 68 3.90 2.77 3.66
C ASP A 68 4.97 3.65 3.01
N LEU A 69 4.57 4.70 2.32
CA LEU A 69 5.47 5.70 1.76
C LEU A 69 6.26 6.40 2.87
N ALA A 70 5.60 6.83 3.94
CA ALA A 70 6.26 7.48 5.07
C ALA A 70 7.29 6.57 5.75
N VAL A 71 6.98 5.28 5.91
CA VAL A 71 7.91 4.29 6.46
C VAL A 71 9.13 4.12 5.56
N VAL A 72 8.93 3.93 4.26
CA VAL A 72 10.05 3.74 3.30
C VAL A 72 10.94 4.98 3.24
N LEU A 73 10.34 6.17 3.11
CA LEU A 73 11.10 7.43 3.07
C LEU A 73 11.78 7.70 4.41
N GLY A 74 11.11 7.49 5.54
CA GLY A 74 11.70 7.63 6.87
C GLY A 74 12.89 6.70 7.05
N PHE A 75 12.74 5.42 6.71
CA PHE A 75 13.83 4.44 6.77
C PHE A 75 14.99 4.83 5.85
N TRP A 76 14.71 5.35 4.66
CA TRP A 76 15.75 5.81 3.74
C TRP A 76 16.50 7.03 4.26
N PHE A 77 15.80 8.10 4.64
CA PHE A 77 16.42 9.35 5.09
C PHE A 77 17.15 9.22 6.43
N LEU A 78 16.74 8.29 7.28
CA LEU A 78 17.45 7.94 8.52
C LEU A 78 18.65 7.01 8.28
N GLY A 79 18.93 6.61 7.03
CA GLY A 79 20.04 5.71 6.70
C GLY A 79 19.80 4.25 7.10
N GLY A 80 18.55 3.86 7.34
CA GLY A 80 18.16 2.53 7.83
C GLY A 80 18.65 1.38 6.96
N PHE A 81 18.69 1.54 5.64
CA PHE A 81 19.21 0.52 4.72
C PHE A 81 20.70 0.24 4.96
N ASN A 82 21.52 1.29 5.08
CA ASN A 82 22.95 1.15 5.35
C ASN A 82 23.19 0.61 6.77
N TRP A 83 22.44 1.14 7.74
CA TRP A 83 22.51 0.68 9.13
C TRP A 83 22.22 -0.83 9.24
N LEU A 84 21.19 -1.32 8.54
CA LEU A 84 20.88 -2.75 8.53
C LEU A 84 21.95 -3.56 7.80
N ASP A 85 22.46 -3.08 6.67
CA ASP A 85 23.53 -3.74 5.91
C ASP A 85 24.80 -3.92 6.77
N GLU A 86 25.21 -2.89 7.50
CA GLU A 86 26.35 -2.96 8.42
C GLU A 86 26.15 -4.01 9.52
N ILE A 87 24.95 -4.08 10.11
CA ILE A 87 24.62 -5.09 11.12
C ILE A 87 24.73 -6.50 10.57
N VAL A 88 24.15 -6.76 9.39
CA VAL A 88 24.13 -8.11 8.81
C VAL A 88 25.52 -8.53 8.33
N ARG A 89 26.31 -7.59 7.82
CA ARG A 89 27.72 -7.83 7.47
C ARG A 89 28.58 -8.15 8.68
N ALA A 90 28.30 -7.54 9.84
CA ALA A 90 29.03 -7.81 11.07
C ALA A 90 28.90 -9.27 11.56
N TRP A 91 27.95 -10.04 11.02
CA TRP A 91 27.82 -11.47 11.32
C TRP A 91 28.89 -12.35 10.65
N GLY A 92 29.64 -11.81 9.69
CA GLY A 92 30.80 -12.49 9.09
C GLY A 92 30.47 -13.66 8.16
N PHE A 93 29.25 -13.73 7.63
CA PHE A 93 28.86 -14.72 6.62
C PHE A 93 29.41 -14.39 5.22
N SER A 94 29.26 -15.33 4.28
CA SER A 94 29.55 -15.07 2.87
C SER A 94 28.55 -14.07 2.27
N GLU A 95 28.95 -13.36 1.21
CA GLU A 95 28.14 -12.31 0.58
C GLU A 95 26.71 -12.75 0.22
N LEU A 96 26.56 -13.99 -0.27
CA LEU A 96 25.26 -14.55 -0.62
C LEU A 96 24.37 -14.72 0.62
N VAL A 97 24.92 -15.28 1.70
CA VAL A 97 24.17 -15.52 2.95
C VAL A 97 23.83 -14.21 3.64
N THR A 98 24.75 -13.25 3.65
CA THR A 98 24.50 -11.87 4.12
C THR A 98 23.34 -11.24 3.34
N GLY A 99 23.33 -11.36 2.01
CA GLY A 99 22.23 -10.86 1.18
C GLY A 99 20.88 -11.49 1.51
N LEU A 100 20.84 -12.80 1.77
CA LEU A 100 19.62 -13.50 2.19
C LEU A 100 19.09 -12.96 3.52
N PHE A 101 19.95 -12.77 4.51
CA PHE A 101 19.55 -12.19 5.79
C PHE A 101 19.08 -10.75 5.65
N TYR A 102 19.79 -9.93 4.88
CA TYR A 102 19.40 -8.54 4.64
C TYR A 102 17.98 -8.44 4.04
N ILE A 103 17.72 -9.17 2.96
CA ILE A 103 16.38 -9.19 2.33
C ILE A 103 15.35 -9.82 3.25
N GLY A 104 15.68 -10.93 3.92
CA GLY A 104 14.77 -11.62 4.83
C GLY A 104 14.31 -10.75 5.99
N ILE A 105 15.24 -10.00 6.61
CA ILE A 105 14.92 -9.07 7.70
C ILE A 105 14.03 -7.94 7.20
N LEU A 106 14.31 -7.35 6.03
CA LEU A 106 13.47 -6.31 5.45
C LEU A 106 12.05 -6.81 5.18
N ILE A 107 11.89 -8.02 4.63
CA ILE A 107 10.57 -8.64 4.38
C ILE A 107 9.81 -8.88 5.68
N ILE A 108 10.48 -9.43 6.71
CA ILE A 108 9.86 -9.69 8.01
C ILE A 108 9.45 -8.38 8.67
N ALA A 109 10.33 -7.38 8.70
CA ALA A 109 10.04 -6.07 9.24
C ALA A 109 8.84 -5.43 8.54
N LYS A 110 8.82 -5.46 7.19
CA LYS A 110 7.72 -4.92 6.41
C LYS A 110 6.41 -5.65 6.66
N THR A 111 6.45 -6.98 6.78
CA THR A 111 5.29 -7.81 7.11
C THR A 111 4.72 -7.44 8.47
N ILE A 112 5.58 -7.33 9.50
CA ILE A 112 5.15 -6.97 10.87
C ILE A 112 4.52 -5.57 10.89
N ILE A 113 5.15 -4.60 10.23
CA ILE A 113 4.66 -3.22 10.13
C ILE A 113 3.29 -3.17 9.44
N ASN A 114 3.08 -3.99 8.40
CA ASN A 114 1.84 -4.00 7.62
C ASN A 114 0.75 -4.91 8.23
N LEU A 115 1.09 -5.77 9.18
CA LEU A 115 0.19 -6.76 9.76
C LEU A 115 -1.10 -6.15 10.36
N PRO A 116 -1.06 -5.04 11.14
CA PRO A 116 -2.28 -4.44 11.67
C PRO A 116 -3.25 -4.00 10.58
N PHE A 117 -2.74 -3.48 9.47
CA PHE A 117 -3.55 -3.05 8.33
C PHE A 117 -4.14 -4.25 7.59
N SER A 118 -3.37 -5.34 7.43
CA SER A 118 -3.88 -6.58 6.84
C SER A 118 -5.00 -7.17 7.68
N ILE A 119 -4.83 -7.23 9.00
CA ILE A 119 -5.86 -7.72 9.93
C ILE A 119 -7.12 -6.86 9.83
N TYR A 120 -6.97 -5.53 9.83
CA TYR A 120 -8.11 -4.63 9.69
C TYR A 120 -8.82 -4.79 8.34
N SER A 121 -8.06 -4.90 7.24
CA SER A 121 -8.63 -5.12 5.92
C SER A 121 -9.48 -6.38 5.87
N THR A 122 -8.97 -7.51 6.35
CA THR A 122 -9.69 -8.79 6.28
C THR A 122 -10.80 -8.89 7.32
N PHE A 123 -10.50 -8.69 8.59
CA PHE A 123 -11.45 -8.99 9.66
C PHE A 123 -12.42 -7.84 9.98
N VAL A 124 -12.25 -6.66 9.37
CA VAL A 124 -13.17 -5.52 9.56
C VAL A 124 -13.78 -5.05 8.26
N ILE A 125 -12.96 -4.85 7.21
CA ILE A 125 -13.49 -4.38 5.93
C ILE A 125 -14.15 -5.53 5.18
N GLU A 126 -13.45 -6.63 4.91
CA GLU A 126 -13.99 -7.75 4.13
C GLU A 126 -15.19 -8.41 4.82
N GLU A 127 -15.08 -8.69 6.13
CA GLU A 127 -16.17 -9.24 6.94
C GLU A 127 -17.44 -8.37 6.91
N ARG A 128 -17.31 -7.03 6.92
CA ARG A 128 -18.47 -6.10 6.82
C ARG A 128 -19.28 -6.32 5.54
N PHE A 129 -18.62 -6.75 4.46
CA PHE A 129 -19.28 -6.97 3.18
C PHE A 129 -19.61 -8.45 2.92
N GLY A 130 -19.28 -9.35 3.85
CA GLY A 130 -19.56 -10.77 3.76
C GLY A 130 -18.60 -11.52 2.84
N PHE A 131 -17.36 -11.03 2.74
CA PHE A 131 -16.25 -11.71 2.05
C PHE A 131 -15.35 -12.43 3.05
#